data_AF-A0A1J0EPE2-F1
#
_entry.id   AF-A0A1J0EPE2-F1
#
_cell.length_a   1.000
_cell.length_b   1.000
_cell.length_c   1.000
_cell.angle_alpha   90.00
_cell.angle_beta   90.00
_cell.angle_gamma   90.00
#
_symmetry.space_group_name_H-M   'P 1'
#
loop_
_entity.id
_entity.type
_entity.pdbx_description
1 polymer ?
#
loop_
_entity_poly.entity_id
_entity_poly.type
_entity_poly.pdbx_seq_one_letter_code
_entity_poly.pdbx_strand_id
1 'polypeptide(L)'
;MNKSLLVGAVLGAVGVTAGGAVATYSLVKSGGPEYAQVLAVDPVKTQIKTPREVCREVPVTRQAPVKDEHQILGTVLGAVGGGLLGNMVGGGNGKKLATVAGAVGGGYAGNKVQEHMQNGDTTTTMQRRCETVNDVSDKLVGYDVRYSLGGKEGKVRMDRDPGNQIPVDKDGHLILGQNEPAK
;
A
#
# COMPACT_ATOMS: atom_id res chain seq x y z
N MET A 1 -85.12 2.54 36.80
CA MET A 1 -84.47 3.19 37.95
C MET A 1 -83.57 4.29 37.42
N ASN A 2 -83.90 5.54 37.79
CA ASN A 2 -83.12 6.79 37.76
C ASN A 2 -82.29 7.16 36.52
N LYS A 3 -82.24 8.41 36.06
CA LYS A 3 -83.01 9.67 36.18
C LYS A 3 -82.24 10.65 35.29
N SER A 4 -82.95 11.43 34.50
CA SER A 4 -82.46 12.50 33.63
C SER A 4 -81.53 13.51 34.32
N LEU A 5 -80.61 14.09 33.53
CA LEU A 5 -80.29 15.53 33.57
C LEU A 5 -79.67 15.89 32.20
N LEU A 6 -80.42 16.45 31.25
CA LEU A 6 -80.73 17.87 31.08
C LEU A 6 -79.51 18.80 30.93
N VAL A 7 -79.45 19.38 29.72
CA VAL A 7 -79.19 20.81 29.43
C VAL A 7 -77.75 21.29 29.39
N GLY A 8 -77.35 21.65 28.17
CA GLY A 8 -76.22 22.53 27.89
C GLY A 8 -76.25 23.00 26.43
N ALA A 9 -77.36 23.61 25.99
CA ALA A 9 -77.40 24.38 24.75
C ALA A 9 -77.13 25.85 25.07
N VAL A 10 -75.97 26.37 24.61
CA VAL A 10 -75.69 27.80 24.40
C VAL A 10 -74.70 27.86 23.22
N LEU A 11 -75.18 28.02 21.98
CA LEU A 11 -75.34 29.31 21.27
C LEU A 11 -74.09 30.20 21.26
N GLY A 12 -73.46 30.33 20.09
CA GLY A 12 -72.56 31.43 19.73
C GLY A 12 -71.18 30.97 19.26
N ALA A 13 -70.69 31.25 18.05
CA ALA A 13 -71.22 32.01 16.94
C ALA A 13 -70.69 31.40 15.63
N VAL A 14 -71.61 31.05 14.74
CA VAL A 14 -71.31 30.89 13.31
C VAL A 14 -71.09 32.29 12.77
N GLY A 15 -69.85 32.77 12.87
CA GLY A 15 -69.40 33.96 12.15
C GLY A 15 -69.11 33.61 10.69
N VAL A 16 -70.16 33.30 9.91
CA VAL A 16 -70.05 33.38 8.44
C VAL A 16 -70.19 34.86 8.10
N THR A 17 -69.09 35.61 8.29
CA THR A 17 -68.95 36.91 7.66
C THR A 17 -68.72 36.64 6.18
N ALA A 18 -69.75 36.93 5.38
CA ALA A 18 -69.66 37.02 3.94
C ALA A 18 -68.55 38.02 3.59
N GLY A 19 -67.40 37.51 3.14
CA GLY A 19 -66.23 38.31 2.73
C GLY A 19 -64.95 37.98 3.49
N GLY A 20 -64.09 37.15 2.88
CA GLY A 20 -62.66 37.10 3.19
C GLY A 20 -62.19 36.06 4.20
N ALA A 21 -62.05 34.79 3.78
CA ALA A 21 -61.31 33.77 4.53
C ALA A 21 -60.30 33.01 3.65
N VAL A 22 -59.64 33.69 2.71
CA VAL A 22 -58.61 33.11 1.81
C VAL A 22 -57.18 33.32 2.34
N ALA A 23 -56.99 33.60 3.64
CA ALA A 23 -55.68 34.03 4.15
C ALA A 23 -55.17 33.29 5.40
N THR A 24 -55.80 32.21 5.86
CA THR A 24 -55.28 31.47 7.03
C THR A 24 -54.16 30.49 6.69
N TYR A 25 -54.02 30.06 5.43
CA TYR A 25 -52.92 29.17 5.02
C TYR A 25 -51.58 29.90 4.81
N SER A 26 -51.58 31.22 4.65
CA SER A 26 -50.37 32.00 4.35
C SER A 26 -49.63 32.47 5.60
N LEU A 27 -50.23 32.36 6.79
CA LEU A 27 -49.69 32.91 8.04
C LEU A 27 -48.75 31.96 8.82
N VAL A 28 -48.55 30.72 8.34
CA VAL A 28 -47.64 29.72 8.96
C VAL A 28 -46.39 29.48 8.09
N LYS A 29 -45.95 30.48 7.32
CA LYS A 29 -44.81 30.33 6.41
C LYS A 29 -43.86 31.52 6.49
N SER A 30 -43.29 31.76 7.66
CA SER A 30 -42.32 32.86 7.85
C SER A 30 -41.16 32.52 8.78
N GLY A 31 -40.75 31.25 8.78
CA GLY A 31 -39.47 30.83 9.33
C GLY A 31 -39.01 29.62 8.53
N GLY A 32 -38.00 29.81 7.68
CA GLY A 32 -37.30 28.66 7.09
C GLY A 32 -36.68 27.82 8.21
N PRO A 33 -36.52 26.50 8.03
CA PRO A 33 -35.83 25.68 9.02
C PRO A 33 -34.41 26.20 9.28
N GLU A 34 -34.10 26.48 10.55
CA GLU A 34 -32.79 26.97 11.01
C GLU A 34 -31.70 25.88 10.94
N TYR A 35 -32.11 24.61 10.84
CA TYR A 35 -31.24 23.45 10.73
C TYR A 35 -31.75 22.48 9.67
N ALA A 36 -30.82 21.89 8.92
CA ALA A 36 -31.07 20.70 8.12
C ALA A 36 -30.83 19.44 8.96
N GLN A 37 -31.73 18.47 8.90
CA GLN A 37 -31.56 17.20 9.60
C GLN A 37 -30.64 16.27 8.82
N VAL A 38 -29.62 15.72 9.46
CA VAL A 38 -28.72 14.76 8.82
C VAL A 38 -29.39 13.38 8.79
N LEU A 39 -29.48 12.80 7.60
CA LEU A 39 -30.07 11.49 7.35
C LEU A 39 -29.00 10.39 7.32
N ALA A 40 -27.81 10.69 6.78
CA ALA A 40 -26.68 9.76 6.74
C ALA A 40 -25.35 10.50 6.57
N VAL A 41 -24.29 9.93 7.12
CA VAL A 41 -22.92 10.42 7.04
C VAL A 41 -22.02 9.27 6.58
N ASP A 42 -21.47 9.40 5.38
CA ASP A 42 -20.58 8.41 4.78
C ASP A 42 -19.14 8.97 4.73
N PRO A 43 -18.17 8.37 5.45
CA PRO A 43 -16.79 8.85 5.44
C PRO A 43 -16.12 8.57 4.09
N VAL A 44 -15.53 9.61 3.49
CA VAL A 44 -14.80 9.52 2.23
C VAL A 44 -13.33 9.33 2.55
N LYS A 45 -12.80 8.15 2.22
CA LYS A 45 -11.40 7.77 2.43
C LYS A 45 -10.67 7.70 1.09
N THR A 46 -9.43 8.14 1.06
CA THR A 46 -8.51 7.95 -0.07
C THR A 46 -7.32 7.12 0.36
N GLN A 47 -6.80 6.28 -0.52
CA GLN A 47 -5.57 5.55 -0.26
C GLN A 47 -4.35 6.39 -0.64
N ILE A 48 -3.44 6.55 0.32
CA ILE A 48 -2.15 7.21 0.10
C ILE A 48 -1.07 6.14 0.12
N LYS A 49 -0.16 6.24 -0.85
CA LYS A 49 1.05 5.41 -0.94
C LYS A 49 2.24 6.20 -0.41
N THR A 50 2.83 5.73 0.67
CA THR A 50 4.01 6.35 1.27
C THR A 50 5.23 5.48 0.96
N PRO A 51 6.19 5.93 0.13
CA PRO A 51 7.39 5.17 -0.16
C PRO A 51 8.30 5.13 1.06
N ARG A 52 8.78 3.94 1.43
CA ARG A 52 9.79 3.70 2.46
C ARG A 52 10.92 2.85 1.90
N GLU A 53 12.14 3.21 2.26
CA GLU A 53 13.31 2.41 1.90
C GLU A 53 13.53 1.32 2.96
N VAL A 54 13.52 0.05 2.53
CA VAL A 54 13.77 -1.09 3.39
C VAL A 54 15.07 -1.76 2.95
N CYS A 55 16.09 -1.63 3.78
CA CYS A 55 17.38 -2.28 3.55
C CYS A 55 17.49 -3.57 4.35
N ARG A 56 17.89 -4.64 3.68
CA ARG A 56 18.17 -5.95 4.28
C ARG A 56 19.54 -6.45 3.85
N GLU A 57 20.19 -7.17 4.75
CA GLU A 57 21.39 -7.93 4.41
C GLU A 57 20.96 -9.20 3.68
N VAL A 58 21.47 -9.39 2.47
CA VAL A 58 21.22 -10.59 1.67
C VAL A 58 22.54 -11.31 1.43
N PRO A 59 22.58 -12.64 1.62
CA PRO A 59 23.73 -13.43 1.20
C PRO A 59 23.77 -13.43 -0.33
N VAL A 60 24.88 -12.98 -0.89
CA VAL A 60 25.10 -13.02 -2.34
C VAL A 60 26.33 -13.87 -2.61
N THR A 61 26.11 -14.92 -3.40
CA THR A 61 27.15 -15.83 -3.85
C THR A 61 27.88 -15.19 -5.02
N ARG A 62 29.17 -14.91 -4.86
CA ARG A 62 30.07 -14.52 -5.97
C ARG A 62 31.08 -15.63 -6.19
N GLN A 63 31.60 -15.74 -7.41
CA GLN A 63 32.75 -16.62 -7.65
C GLN A 63 33.92 -16.14 -6.80
N ALA A 64 34.59 -17.06 -6.13
CA ALA A 64 35.77 -16.74 -5.34
C ALA A 64 36.85 -16.18 -6.27
N PRO A 65 37.69 -15.25 -5.80
CA PRO A 65 38.80 -14.75 -6.61
C PRO A 65 39.74 -15.90 -6.97
N VAL A 66 40.19 -15.94 -8.23
CA VAL A 66 41.18 -16.91 -8.70
C VAL A 66 42.47 -16.74 -7.88
N LYS A 67 42.84 -17.77 -7.11
CA LYS A 67 44.04 -17.74 -6.24
C LYS A 67 45.34 -17.91 -7.04
N ASP A 68 45.26 -18.46 -8.25
CA ASP A 68 46.38 -18.70 -9.16
C ASP A 68 45.90 -18.46 -10.59
N GLU A 69 46.06 -17.23 -11.07
CA GLU A 69 45.58 -16.74 -12.38
C GLU A 69 46.22 -17.50 -13.55
N HIS A 70 47.42 -18.04 -13.34
CA HIS A 70 48.16 -18.76 -14.37
C HIS A 70 48.14 -20.28 -14.19
N GLN A 71 47.43 -20.79 -13.17
CA GLN A 71 47.30 -22.23 -12.87
C GLN A 71 48.67 -22.94 -12.83
N ILE A 72 49.70 -22.21 -12.38
CA ILE A 72 51.10 -22.63 -12.44
C ILE A 72 51.30 -23.79 -11.47
N LEU A 73 50.64 -23.73 -10.30
CA LEU A 73 50.83 -24.73 -9.26
C LEU A 73 50.32 -26.11 -9.72
N GLY A 74 49.13 -26.20 -10.31
CA GLY A 74 48.57 -27.44 -10.83
C GLY A 74 49.34 -27.98 -12.04
N THR A 75 49.82 -27.09 -12.91
CA THR A 75 50.60 -27.45 -14.09
C THR A 75 51.97 -28.00 -13.72
N VAL A 76 52.69 -27.35 -12.80
CA VAL A 76 54.02 -27.80 -12.35
C VAL A 76 53.94 -29.11 -11.58
N LEU A 77 53.01 -29.22 -10.61
CA LEU A 77 52.82 -30.45 -9.85
C LEU A 77 52.37 -31.61 -10.74
N GLY A 78 51.44 -31.35 -11.67
CA GLY A 78 50.98 -32.33 -12.64
C GLY A 78 52.09 -32.78 -13.60
N ALA A 79 52.94 -31.87 -14.07
CA ALA A 79 54.06 -32.20 -14.95
C ALA A 79 55.15 -33.01 -14.23
N VAL A 80 55.49 -32.65 -12.99
CA VAL A 80 56.44 -33.42 -12.18
C VAL A 80 55.86 -34.80 -11.87
N GLY A 81 54.61 -34.88 -11.40
CA GLY A 81 53.94 -36.15 -11.12
C GLY A 81 53.84 -37.03 -12.36
N GLY A 82 53.37 -36.49 -13.48
CA GLY A 82 53.22 -37.20 -14.75
C GLY A 82 54.55 -37.62 -15.37
N GLY A 83 55.60 -36.82 -15.24
CA GLY A 83 56.95 -37.16 -15.69
C GLY A 83 57.57 -38.29 -14.86
N LEU A 84 57.44 -38.24 -13.54
CA LEU A 84 57.94 -39.29 -12.64
C LEU A 84 57.19 -40.61 -12.86
N LEU A 85 55.87 -40.56 -13.04
CA LEU A 85 55.04 -41.73 -13.36
C LEU A 85 55.37 -42.29 -14.76
N GLY A 86 55.58 -41.41 -15.76
CA GLY A 86 55.95 -41.80 -17.12
C GLY A 86 57.31 -42.50 -17.21
N ASN A 87 58.27 -42.15 -16.35
CA ASN A 87 59.59 -42.79 -16.31
C ASN A 87 59.56 -44.25 -15.82
N MET A 88 58.52 -44.62 -15.06
CA MET A 88 58.34 -45.98 -14.55
C MET A 88 57.75 -46.95 -15.59
N VAL A 89 57.20 -46.44 -16.70
CA VAL A 89 56.55 -47.23 -17.75
C VAL A 89 57.50 -47.41 -18.94
N GLY A 90 58.00 -48.63 -19.15
CA GLY A 90 58.83 -49.01 -20.30
C GLY A 90 60.33 -49.17 -20.00
N GLY A 91 61.12 -49.47 -21.02
CA GLY A 91 62.56 -49.70 -20.93
C GLY A 91 63.35 -48.83 -21.91
N GLY A 92 64.65 -48.62 -21.64
CA GLY A 92 65.57 -47.93 -22.54
C GLY A 92 65.09 -46.53 -22.96
N ASN A 93 65.12 -46.25 -24.26
CA ASN A 93 64.67 -44.96 -24.83
C ASN A 93 63.15 -44.73 -24.68
N GLY A 94 62.36 -45.78 -24.45
CA GLY A 94 60.92 -45.66 -24.19
C GLY A 94 60.61 -44.86 -22.93
N LYS A 95 61.46 -44.97 -21.90
CA LYS A 95 61.31 -44.20 -20.64
C LYS A 95 61.42 -42.70 -20.84
N LYS A 96 62.32 -42.25 -21.73
CA LYS A 96 62.52 -40.82 -22.02
C LYS A 96 61.29 -40.24 -22.73
N LEU A 97 60.79 -40.94 -23.73
CA LEU A 97 59.57 -40.53 -24.45
C LEU A 97 58.34 -40.56 -23.53
N ALA A 98 58.20 -41.59 -22.71
CA ALA A 98 57.09 -41.71 -21.74
C ALA A 98 57.15 -40.62 -20.65
N THR A 99 58.34 -40.24 -20.19
CA THR A 99 58.51 -39.12 -19.25
C THR A 99 58.06 -37.79 -19.85
N VAL A 100 58.47 -37.49 -21.09
CA VAL A 100 58.09 -36.23 -21.76
C VAL A 100 56.58 -36.21 -22.04
N ALA A 101 56.02 -37.31 -22.54
CA ALA A 101 54.59 -37.44 -22.78
C ALA A 101 53.79 -37.35 -21.47
N GLY A 102 54.28 -37.98 -20.40
CA GLY A 102 53.68 -37.97 -19.06
C GLY A 102 53.74 -36.59 -18.43
N ALA A 103 54.83 -35.83 -18.58
CA ALA A 103 54.93 -34.46 -18.08
C ALA A 103 53.98 -33.50 -18.81
N VAL A 104 53.89 -33.60 -20.14
CA VAL A 104 52.96 -32.79 -20.94
C VAL A 104 51.50 -33.14 -20.60
N GLY A 105 51.17 -34.44 -20.56
CA GLY A 105 49.84 -34.91 -20.23
C GLY A 105 49.43 -34.60 -18.78
N GLY A 106 50.34 -34.78 -17.83
CA GLY A 106 50.14 -34.48 -16.41
C GLY A 106 50.00 -32.98 -16.13
N GLY A 107 50.79 -32.14 -16.82
CA GLY A 107 50.66 -30.68 -16.73
C GLY A 107 49.33 -30.17 -17.27
N TYR A 108 48.90 -30.66 -18.44
CA TYR A 108 47.60 -30.31 -19.03
C TYR A 108 46.41 -30.79 -18.17
N ALA A 109 46.48 -32.01 -17.66
CA ALA A 109 45.46 -32.55 -16.76
C ALA A 109 45.39 -31.75 -15.44
N GLY A 110 46.55 -31.40 -14.86
CA GLY A 110 46.63 -30.60 -13.63
C GLY A 110 46.05 -29.19 -13.79
N ASN A 111 46.33 -28.54 -14.93
CA ASN A 111 45.78 -27.25 -15.31
C ASN A 111 44.23 -27.28 -15.36
N LYS A 112 43.66 -28.26 -16.07
CA LYS A 112 42.21 -28.40 -16.23
C LYS A 112 41.46 -28.70 -14.93
N VAL A 113 42.09 -29.47 -14.03
CA VAL A 113 41.53 -29.76 -12.70
C VAL A 113 41.52 -28.50 -11.83
N GLN A 114 42.62 -27.74 -11.81
CA GLN A 114 42.70 -26.48 -11.07
C GLN A 114 41.69 -25.45 -11.59
N GLU A 115 41.50 -25.36 -12.91
CA GLU A 115 40.47 -24.52 -13.55
C GLU A 115 39.05 -24.88 -13.07
N HIS A 116 38.68 -26.17 -13.08
CA HIS A 116 37.36 -26.61 -12.62
C HIS A 116 37.14 -26.34 -11.13
N MET A 117 38.16 -26.54 -10.30
CA MET A 117 38.07 -26.25 -8.87
C MET A 117 37.91 -24.76 -8.59
N GLN A 118 38.62 -23.90 -9.31
CA GLN A 118 38.49 -22.44 -9.18
C GLN A 118 37.12 -21.95 -9.64
N ASN A 119 36.61 -22.46 -10.76
CA ASN A 119 35.30 -22.10 -11.28
C ASN A 119 34.14 -22.56 -10.38
N GLY A 120 34.34 -23.61 -9.60
CA GLY A 120 33.37 -24.10 -8.62
C GLY A 120 33.47 -23.42 -7.24
N ASP A 121 34.53 -22.65 -6.98
CA ASP A 121 34.71 -21.97 -5.70
C ASP A 121 33.83 -20.72 -5.67
N THR A 122 32.90 -20.69 -4.72
CA THR A 122 31.98 -19.57 -4.56
C THR A 122 32.04 -19.05 -3.14
N THR A 123 32.21 -17.74 -3.00
CA THR A 123 32.20 -17.05 -1.71
C THR A 123 30.85 -16.38 -1.51
N THR A 124 30.20 -16.67 -0.38
CA THR A 124 29.02 -15.93 0.06
C THR A 124 29.46 -14.69 0.81
N THR A 125 28.98 -13.53 0.38
CA THR A 125 29.22 -12.25 1.07
C THR A 125 27.87 -11.60 1.39
N MET A 126 27.72 -11.05 2.59
CA MET A 126 26.55 -10.26 2.94
C MET A 126 26.62 -8.92 2.22
N GLN A 127 25.62 -8.60 1.41
CA GLN A 127 25.48 -7.27 0.81
C GLN A 127 24.18 -6.64 1.31
N ARG A 128 24.24 -5.34 1.60
CA ARG A 128 23.07 -4.54 1.93
C ARG A 128 22.32 -4.23 0.63
N ARG A 129 21.11 -4.77 0.47
CA ARG A 129 20.21 -4.43 -0.63
C ARG A 129 19.03 -3.65 -0.07
N CYS A 130 18.82 -2.46 -0.62
CA CYS A 130 17.70 -1.59 -0.27
C CYS A 130 16.63 -1.67 -1.37
N GLU A 131 15.38 -1.80 -0.95
CA GLU A 131 14.22 -1.86 -1.84
C GLU A 131 13.20 -0.80 -1.36
N THR A 132 12.58 -0.09 -2.31
CA THR A 132 11.51 0.86 -2.00
C THR A 132 10.19 0.11 -1.90
N VAL A 133 9.62 0.07 -0.71
CA VAL A 133 8.30 -0.53 -0.44
C VAL A 133 7.29 0.60 -0.28
N ASN A 134 6.09 0.43 -0.83
CA ASN A 134 5.01 1.41 -0.66
C ASN A 134 4.07 0.96 0.44
N ASP A 135 3.99 1.71 1.53
CA ASP A 135 2.97 1.51 2.56
C ASP A 135 1.66 2.17 2.09
N VAL A 136 0.57 1.42 2.16
CA VAL A 136 -0.78 1.90 1.81
C VAL A 136 -1.51 2.27 3.10
N SER A 137 -2.00 3.51 3.18
CA SER A 137 -2.77 3.98 4.32
C SER A 137 -4.04 4.71 3.86
N ASP A 138 -5.15 4.46 4.53
CA ASP A 138 -6.41 5.18 4.30
C ASP A 138 -6.37 6.54 5.01
N LYS A 139 -6.44 7.63 4.23
CA LYS A 139 -6.62 8.98 4.76
C LYS A 139 -8.08 9.39 4.59
N LEU A 140 -8.71 9.78 5.69
CA LEU A 140 -10.02 10.42 5.67
C LEU A 140 -9.90 11.81 5.06
N VAL A 141 -10.63 12.05 3.96
CA VAL A 141 -10.59 13.33 3.22
C VAL A 141 -11.86 14.15 3.40
N GLY A 142 -12.92 13.55 3.93
CA GLY A 142 -14.17 14.26 4.21
C GLY A 142 -15.33 13.29 4.42
N TYR A 143 -16.54 13.81 4.29
CA TYR A 143 -17.80 13.11 4.54
C TYR A 143 -18.82 13.48 3.46
N ASP A 144 -19.44 12.46 2.87
CA ASP A 144 -20.63 12.63 2.04
C ASP A 144 -21.86 12.58 2.96
N VAL A 145 -22.59 13.69 3.02
CA VAL A 145 -23.67 13.89 3.96
C VAL A 145 -24.98 13.98 3.20
N ARG A 146 -25.95 13.12 3.57
CA ARG A 146 -27.33 13.24 3.12
C ARG A 146 -28.13 13.98 4.17
N TYR A 147 -28.87 15.01 3.77
CA TYR A 147 -29.63 15.85 4.69
C TYR A 147 -31.06 16.08 4.20
N SER A 148 -31.97 16.46 5.10
CA SER A 148 -33.32 16.91 4.80
C SER A 148 -33.51 18.34 5.28
N LEU A 149 -33.90 19.24 4.37
CA LEU A 149 -34.20 20.63 4.67
C LEU A 149 -35.61 20.97 4.15
N GLY A 150 -36.52 21.29 5.07
CA GLY A 150 -37.91 21.58 4.71
C GLY A 150 -38.63 20.43 3.99
N GLY A 151 -38.27 19.18 4.34
CA GLY A 151 -38.83 17.96 3.73
C GLY A 151 -38.22 17.57 2.37
N LYS A 152 -37.20 18.29 1.90
CA LYS A 152 -36.46 17.94 0.67
C LYS A 152 -35.10 17.35 1.02
N GLU A 153 -34.78 16.22 0.42
CA GLU A 153 -33.46 15.59 0.58
C GLU A 153 -32.40 16.22 -0.33
N GLY A 154 -31.19 16.38 0.21
CA GLY A 154 -30.03 16.86 -0.51
C GLY A 154 -28.76 16.09 -0.12
N LYS A 155 -27.69 16.29 -0.89
CA LYS A 155 -26.35 15.76 -0.62
C LYS A 155 -25.33 16.87 -0.62
N VAL A 156 -24.35 16.78 0.29
CA VAL A 156 -23.24 17.73 0.35
C VAL A 156 -21.96 17.04 0.83
N ARG A 157 -20.82 17.52 0.35
CA ARG A 157 -19.49 17.10 0.81
C ARG A 157 -19.02 18.05 1.90
N MET A 158 -18.56 17.50 3.02
CA MET A 158 -18.04 18.27 4.16
C MET A 158 -16.66 17.76 4.59
N ASP A 159 -15.80 18.64 5.11
CA ASP A 159 -14.45 18.26 5.56
C ASP A 159 -14.45 17.64 6.97
N ARG A 160 -15.50 17.88 7.76
CA ARG A 160 -15.70 17.37 9.12
C ARG A 160 -17.07 16.71 9.25
N ASP A 161 -17.18 15.80 10.22
CA ASP A 161 -18.44 15.18 10.61
C ASP A 161 -19.45 16.26 11.06
N PRO A 162 -20.62 16.38 10.39
CA PRO A 162 -21.65 17.35 10.74
C PRO A 162 -22.45 16.98 11.99
N GLY A 163 -22.32 15.75 12.51
CA GLY A 163 -23.21 15.21 13.52
C GLY A 163 -24.64 15.04 13.00
N ASN A 164 -25.64 15.38 13.82
CA ASN A 164 -27.05 15.11 13.51
C ASN A 164 -27.77 16.24 12.77
N GLN A 165 -27.19 17.45 12.71
CA GLN A 165 -27.83 18.63 12.13
C GLN A 165 -26.80 19.57 11.50
N ILE A 166 -27.16 20.20 10.38
CA ILE A 166 -26.33 21.20 9.69
C ILE A 166 -27.01 22.57 9.86
N PRO A 167 -26.32 23.59 10.39
CA PRO A 167 -26.88 24.92 10.52
C PRO A 167 -27.16 25.55 9.15
N VAL A 168 -28.22 26.36 9.08
CA VAL A 168 -28.69 27.03 7.87
C VAL A 168 -28.65 28.54 8.09
N ASP A 169 -28.22 29.30 7.10
CA ASP A 169 -28.25 30.77 7.17
C ASP A 169 -29.67 31.34 7.00
N LYS A 170 -29.81 32.66 7.11
CA LYS A 170 -31.11 33.34 6.95
C LYS A 170 -31.68 33.25 5.53
N ASP A 171 -30.83 32.94 4.56
CA ASP A 171 -31.17 32.82 3.14
C ASP A 171 -31.53 31.37 2.76
N GLY A 172 -31.35 30.41 3.68
CA GLY A 172 -31.67 29.01 3.47
C GLY A 172 -30.51 28.15 2.95
N HIS A 173 -29.27 28.67 2.94
CA HIS A 173 -28.09 27.90 2.55
C HIS A 173 -27.48 27.16 3.73
N LEU A 174 -26.93 25.98 3.44
CA LEU A 174 -26.20 25.20 4.44
C LEU A 174 -24.87 25.89 4.80
N ILE A 175 -24.61 26.02 6.10
CA ILE A 175 -23.33 26.47 6.61
C ILE A 175 -22.44 25.22 6.79
N LEU A 176 -21.59 24.98 5.78
CA LEU A 176 -20.77 23.76 5.69
C LEU A 176 -19.45 23.85 6.45
N GLY A 177 -19.10 25.05 6.91
CA GLY A 177 -17.90 25.31 7.68
C GLY A 177 -18.08 26.56 8.50
N GLN A 178 -18.01 26.44 9.82
CA GLN A 178 -17.60 27.60 10.60
C GLN A 178 -16.07 27.69 10.51
N ASN A 179 -15.65 28.47 9.51
CA ASN A 179 -14.38 29.15 9.31
C ASN A 179 -13.08 28.35 9.43
N GLU A 180 -12.33 28.30 8.33
CA GLU A 180 -10.86 28.21 8.35
C GLU A 180 -10.29 29.18 9.41
N PRO A 181 -9.27 28.75 10.17
CA PRO A 181 -7.94 29.24 9.81
C PRO A 181 -6.82 28.20 10.06
N ALA A 182 -5.89 28.08 9.11
CA ALA A 182 -4.49 28.47 9.29
C ALA A 182 -3.65 28.12 8.05
N LYS A 183 -3.33 29.19 7.30
CA LYS A 183 -2.09 29.50 6.55
C LYS A 183 -1.41 28.38 5.74
#